data_AF-A0A9X8R8P5-F1
#
_entry.id   AF-A0A9X8R8P5-F1
#
_cell.length_a   1.000
_cell.length_b   1.000
_cell.length_c   1.000
_cell.angle_alpha   90.00
_cell.angle_beta   90.00
_cell.angle_gamma   90.00
#
_symmetry.space_group_name_H-M   'P 1'
#
loop_
_entity.id
_entity.type
_entity.pdbx_description
1 polymer ?
#
loop_
_entity_poly.entity_id
_entity_poly.type
_entity_poly.pdbx_seq_one_letter_code
_entity_poly.pdbx_strand_id
1 'polypeptide(L)'
;MSEPVGIEVDDVSGDIIIIRRTKNLFERTVYSSETTQEQLSRYIKIRGDVETTKLFISQDNKELNRYSIQTRLTKYGKKAMINKRVSPHTFRHTMAKRMIVSGVDAFSLDKNFISIYMVT
;
A
#
# COMPACT_ATOMS: atom_id res chain seq x y z
N MET A 1 4.50 -9.36 5.99
CA MET A 1 4.50 -8.13 5.17
C MET A 1 4.29 -6.96 6.09
N SER A 2 5.32 -6.13 6.26
CA SER A 2 5.42 -5.10 7.30
C SER A 2 5.46 -3.67 6.76
N GLU A 3 5.63 -3.53 5.46
CA GLU A 3 6.04 -2.30 4.77
C GLU A 3 5.01 -1.16 4.86
N PRO A 4 3.69 -1.36 4.65
CA PRO A 4 2.76 -0.22 4.63
C PRO A 4 2.57 0.46 6.00
N VAL A 5 2.86 -0.22 7.11
CA VAL A 5 2.75 0.36 8.46
C VAL A 5 3.90 1.34 8.77
N GLY A 6 5.01 1.23 8.04
CA GLY A 6 6.17 2.09 8.25
C GLY A 6 6.03 3.48 7.66
N ILE A 7 5.18 3.64 6.64
CA ILE A 7 5.10 4.83 5.79
C ILE A 7 4.56 6.03 6.56
N GLU A 8 5.21 7.16 6.40
CA GLU A 8 4.82 8.45 6.97
C GLU A 8 4.17 9.34 5.92
N VAL A 9 3.43 10.36 6.35
CA VAL A 9 2.75 11.27 5.40
C VAL A 9 3.77 11.96 4.49
N ASP A 10 4.93 12.36 5.04
CA ASP A 10 6.00 13.04 4.31
C ASP A 10 6.76 12.12 3.34
N ASP A 11 6.52 10.81 3.39
CA ASP A 11 7.09 9.86 2.43
C ASP A 11 6.34 9.86 1.09
N VAL A 12 5.19 10.54 1.01
CA VAL A 12 4.32 10.60 -0.17
C VAL A 12 4.46 11.96 -0.85
N SER A 13 4.92 11.99 -2.10
CA SER A 13 5.05 13.21 -2.88
C SER A 13 4.67 12.96 -4.34
N GLY A 14 3.51 13.48 -4.75
CA GLY A 14 3.00 13.27 -6.11
C GLY A 14 2.83 11.79 -6.43
N ASP A 15 3.50 11.34 -7.48
CA ASP A 15 3.53 9.94 -7.93
C ASP A 15 4.54 9.08 -7.16
N ILE A 16 5.41 9.69 -6.36
CA ILE A 16 6.50 9.04 -5.64
C ILE A 16 6.09 8.71 -4.20
N ILE A 17 6.39 7.48 -3.79
CA ILE A 17 6.31 7.06 -2.39
C ILE A 17 7.63 6.43 -1.95
N ILE A 18 8.20 6.97 -0.88
CA ILE A 18 9.48 6.52 -0.33
C ILE A 18 9.22 5.53 0.80
N ILE A 19 9.78 4.33 0.70
CA ILE A 19 9.69 3.34 1.77
C ILE A 19 10.99 3.36 2.56
N ARG A 20 11.00 4.17 3.61
CA ARG A 20 12.08 4.26 4.58
C ARG A 20 11.90 3.14 5.62
N ARG A 21 12.96 2.39 5.95
CA ARG A 21 12.98 1.23 6.88
C ARG A 21 12.50 -0.11 6.29
N THR A 22 13.16 -0.57 5.22
CA THR A 22 13.13 -1.99 4.86
C THR A 22 14.01 -2.82 5.82
N LYS A 23 13.84 -4.16 5.83
CA LYS A 23 14.62 -5.08 6.69
C LYS A 23 16.14 -4.90 6.60
N ASN A 24 16.62 -4.32 5.50
CA ASN A 24 18.04 -4.15 5.20
C ASN A 24 18.46 -2.67 5.19
N LEU A 25 17.64 -1.75 5.74
CA LEU A 25 17.88 -0.30 5.76
C LEU A 25 18.00 0.39 4.40
N PHE A 26 17.80 -0.33 3.29
CA PHE A 26 17.69 0.28 1.97
C PHE A 26 16.36 1.01 1.84
N GLU A 27 16.43 2.29 1.48
CA GLU A 27 15.27 3.04 1.01
C GLU A 27 14.94 2.59 -0.41
N ARG A 28 13.65 2.55 -0.72
CA ARG A 28 13.21 2.34 -2.10
C ARG A 28 12.12 3.33 -2.47
N THR A 29 12.22 3.80 -3.70
CA THR A 29 11.20 4.64 -4.33
C THR A 29 10.21 3.77 -5.09
N VAL A 30 8.93 4.03 -4.88
CA VAL A 30 7.83 3.36 -5.58
C VAL A 30 7.04 4.42 -6.33
N TYR A 31 6.79 4.19 -7.62
CA TYR A 31 5.92 5.03 -8.41
C TYR A 31 4.48 4.52 -8.34
N SER A 32 3.54 5.44 -8.21
CA SER A 32 2.11 5.17 -8.02
C SER A 32 1.32 5.70 -9.22
N SER A 33 0.27 4.96 -9.60
CA SER A 33 -0.64 5.39 -10.67
C SER A 33 -1.44 6.62 -10.28
N GLU A 34 -1.91 7.38 -11.26
CA GLU A 34 -2.79 8.54 -11.06
C GLU A 34 -3.99 8.20 -10.15
N THR A 35 -4.65 7.07 -10.39
CA THR A 35 -5.76 6.60 -9.54
C THR A 35 -5.33 6.40 -8.08
N THR A 36 -4.13 5.87 -7.85
CA THR A 36 -3.62 5.68 -6.47
C THR A 36 -3.31 7.03 -5.83
N GLN A 37 -2.75 7.98 -6.58
CA GLN A 37 -2.47 9.34 -6.11
C GLN A 37 -3.75 10.05 -5.70
N GLU A 38 -4.81 9.96 -6.50
CA GLU A 38 -6.12 10.54 -6.20
C GLU A 38 -6.72 9.97 -4.90
N GLN A 39 -6.73 8.64 -4.75
CA GLN A 39 -7.26 8.01 -3.54
C GLN A 39 -6.42 8.35 -2.31
N LEU A 40 -5.10 8.43 -2.47
CA LEU A 40 -4.19 8.76 -1.38
C LEU A 40 -4.34 10.23 -0.95
N SER A 41 -4.45 11.14 -1.92
CA SER A 41 -4.73 12.56 -1.65
C SER A 41 -6.07 12.73 -0.93
N ARG A 42 -7.12 12.04 -1.38
CA ARG A 42 -8.42 12.04 -0.71
C ARG A 42 -8.32 11.49 0.71
N TYR A 43 -7.59 10.40 0.89
CA TYR A 43 -7.37 9.80 2.20
C TYR A 43 -6.63 10.75 3.15
N ILE A 44 -5.53 11.37 2.72
CA ILE A 44 -4.75 12.32 3.52
C ILE A 44 -5.63 13.52 3.95
N LYS A 45 -6.50 14.01 3.06
CA LYS A 45 -7.48 15.06 3.41
C LYS A 45 -8.47 14.62 4.49
N ILE A 46 -8.99 13.39 4.41
CA ILE A 46 -9.96 12.85 5.39
C ILE A 46 -9.26 12.52 6.71
N ARG A 47 -8.05 11.98 6.64
CA ARG A 47 -7.18 11.69 7.79
C ARG A 47 -6.98 12.94 8.64
N GLY A 48 -6.81 14.10 7.99
CA GLY A 48 -6.61 15.37 8.67
C GLY A 48 -5.32 15.42 9.48
N ASP A 49 -5.28 16.38 10.40
CA ASP A 49 -4.18 16.56 11.32
C ASP A 49 -4.38 15.68 12.56
N VAL A 50 -3.41 14.81 12.84
CA VAL A 50 -3.42 13.86 13.96
C VAL A 50 -2.02 13.75 14.53
N GLU A 51 -1.90 13.37 15.80
CA GLU A 51 -0.61 13.35 16.51
C GLU A 51 0.46 12.44 15.89
N THR A 52 0.06 11.39 15.17
CA THR A 52 1.00 10.47 14.53
C THR A 52 1.43 10.97 13.15
N THR A 53 2.68 10.76 12.77
CA THR A 53 3.17 11.01 11.40
C THR A 53 2.86 9.85 10.45
N LYS A 54 2.32 8.73 10.96
CA LYS A 54 2.02 7.54 10.14
C LYS A 54 0.92 7.81 9.14
N LEU A 55 1.16 7.39 7.91
CA LEU A 55 0.22 7.56 6.81
C LEU A 55 -1.10 6.87 7.15
N PHE A 56 -1.06 5.57 7.47
CA PHE A 56 -2.26 4.79 7.78
C PHE A 56 -2.58 4.75 9.27
N ILE A 57 -3.79 5.19 9.60
CA ILE A 57 -4.31 5.25 10.98
C ILE A 57 -5.56 4.38 11.20
N SER A 58 -5.82 4.06 12.46
CA SER A 58 -7.09 3.49 12.93
C SER A 58 -8.18 4.56 13.00
N GLN A 59 -9.41 4.15 13.32
CA GLN A 59 -10.51 5.10 13.57
C GLN A 59 -10.30 5.95 14.83
N ASP A 60 -9.45 5.49 15.74
CA ASP A 60 -9.07 6.20 16.96
C ASP A 60 -7.82 7.07 16.76
N ASN A 61 -7.47 7.38 15.51
CA ASN A 61 -6.30 8.18 15.12
C ASN A 61 -4.93 7.62 15.55
N LYS A 62 -4.86 6.33 15.90
CA LYS A 62 -3.61 5.65 16.25
C LYS A 62 -2.98 4.98 15.03
N GLU A 63 -1.69 4.68 15.10
CA GLU A 63 -1.01 3.93 14.05
C GLU A 63 -1.70 2.59 13.75
N LEU A 64 -1.82 2.26 12.46
CA LEU A 64 -2.51 1.04 12.05
C LEU A 64 -1.58 -0.17 12.21
N ASN A 65 -1.95 -1.13 13.05
CA ASN A 65 -1.22 -2.39 13.18
C ASN A 65 -1.28 -3.22 11.87
N ARG A 66 -0.19 -3.94 11.57
CA ARG A 66 -0.07 -4.91 10.46
C ARG A 66 -1.21 -5.92 10.43
N TYR A 67 -1.62 -6.41 11.60
CA TYR A 67 -2.73 -7.36 11.70
C TYR A 67 -4.05 -6.74 11.20
N SER A 68 -4.28 -5.46 11.51
CA SER A 68 -5.46 -4.71 11.08
C SER A 68 -5.54 -4.57 9.55
N ILE A 69 -4.40 -4.42 8.87
CA ILE A 69 -4.35 -4.40 7.40
C ILE A 69 -4.77 -5.76 6.84
N GLN A 70 -4.24 -6.85 7.41
CA GLN A 70 -4.58 -8.20 6.96
C GLN A 70 -6.06 -8.54 7.18
N THR A 71 -6.63 -8.17 8.33
CA THR A 71 -8.06 -8.40 8.61
C THR A 71 -8.95 -7.55 7.71
N ARG A 72 -8.59 -6.29 7.44
CA ARG A 72 -9.29 -5.43 6.47
C ARG A 72 -9.29 -6.07 5.06
N LEU A 73 -8.15 -6.51 4.55
CA LEU A 73 -8.06 -7.19 3.25
C LEU A 73 -8.90 -8.47 3.21
N THR A 74 -8.86 -9.28 4.28
CA THR A 74 -9.68 -10.49 4.36
C THR A 74 -11.17 -10.15 4.35
N LYS A 75 -11.58 -9.12 5.09
CA LYS A 75 -12.96 -8.63 5.14
C LYS A 75 -13.44 -8.14 3.78
N TYR A 76 -12.65 -7.33 3.08
CA TYR A 76 -13.01 -6.84 1.74
C TYR A 76 -13.02 -7.95 0.70
N GLY A 77 -12.11 -8.92 0.79
CA GLY A 77 -12.13 -10.11 -0.07
C GLY A 77 -13.43 -10.92 0.07
N LYS A 78 -13.92 -11.09 1.31
CA LYS A 78 -15.22 -11.73 1.57
C LYS A 78 -16.39 -10.91 1.01
N LYS A 79 -16.38 -9.59 1.22
CA LYS A 79 -17.42 -8.68 0.67
C LYS A 79 -17.46 -8.69 -0.86
N ALA A 80 -16.30 -8.81 -1.50
CA ALA A 80 -16.18 -8.92 -2.96
C ALA A 80 -16.45 -10.34 -3.49
N MET A 81 -16.92 -11.28 -2.64
CA MET A 81 -17.22 -12.67 -2.99
C MET A 81 -16.03 -13.41 -3.64
N ILE A 82 -14.81 -13.11 -3.20
CA ILE A 82 -13.61 -13.78 -3.69
C ILE A 82 -13.46 -15.12 -2.97
N ASN A 83 -13.65 -16.21 -3.70
CA ASN A 83 -13.55 -17.58 -3.17
C ASN A 83 -12.12 -18.02 -2.79
N LYS A 84 -11.11 -17.17 -3.05
CA LYS A 84 -9.70 -17.41 -2.70
C LYS A 84 -9.31 -16.59 -1.47
N ARG A 85 -8.31 -17.09 -0.73
CA ARG A 85 -7.74 -16.35 0.41
C ARG A 85 -7.16 -15.01 -0.03
N VAL A 86 -7.72 -13.92 0.48
CA VAL A 86 -7.21 -12.56 0.30
C VAL A 86 -6.34 -12.18 1.50
N SER A 87 -5.09 -11.86 1.24
CA SER A 87 -4.07 -11.47 2.22
C SER A 87 -3.11 -10.49 1.55
N PRO A 88 -2.30 -9.74 2.32
CA PRO A 88 -1.28 -8.87 1.73
C PRO A 88 -0.38 -9.59 0.71
N HIS A 89 -0.03 -10.85 0.99
CA HIS A 89 0.84 -11.66 0.11
C HIS A 89 0.17 -12.05 -1.19
N THR A 90 -1.04 -12.59 -1.10
CA THR A 90 -1.79 -13.02 -2.29
C THR A 90 -2.20 -11.83 -3.14
N PHE A 91 -2.47 -10.68 -2.51
CA PHE A 91 -2.74 -9.42 -3.20
C PHE A 91 -1.53 -8.94 -3.99
N ARG A 92 -0.35 -8.82 -3.35
CA ARG A 92 0.90 -8.40 -4.00
C ARG A 92 1.27 -9.30 -5.19
N HIS A 93 1.14 -10.62 -5.02
CA HIS A 93 1.39 -11.57 -6.10
C HIS A 93 0.41 -11.39 -7.27
N THR A 94 -0.88 -11.19 -6.99
CA THR A 94 -1.90 -10.98 -8.02
C THR A 94 -1.64 -9.70 -8.79
N MET A 95 -1.21 -8.64 -8.11
CA MET A 95 -0.85 -7.37 -8.71
C MET A 95 0.37 -7.49 -9.64
N ALA A 96 1.43 -8.15 -9.19
CA ALA A 96 2.61 -8.42 -10.04
C ALA A 96 2.21 -9.17 -11.32
N LYS A 97 1.42 -10.24 -11.17
CA LYS A 97 0.92 -11.01 -12.32
C LYS A 97 0.06 -10.14 -13.25
N ARG A 98 -0.82 -9.30 -12.70
CA ARG A 98 -1.65 -8.39 -13.51
C ARG A 98 -0.79 -7.42 -14.31
N MET A 99 0.23 -6.81 -13.70
CA MET A 99 1.14 -5.89 -14.38
C MET A 99 1.86 -6.54 -15.58
N ILE A 100 2.38 -7.77 -15.39
CA ILE A 100 2.99 -8.56 -16.47
C ILE A 100 1.99 -8.78 -17.60
N VAL A 101 0.76 -9.19 -17.28
CA VAL A 101 -0.28 -9.47 -18.28
C VAL A 101 -0.71 -8.20 -19.04
N SER A 102 -0.71 -7.04 -18.37
CA SER A 102 -1.00 -5.75 -19.01
C SER A 102 0.18 -5.19 -19.83
N GLY A 103 1.24 -5.97 -20.07
CA GLY A 103 2.34 -5.59 -20.96
C GLY A 103 3.40 -4.71 -20.30
N VAL A 104 3.39 -4.60 -18.97
CA VAL A 104 4.52 -4.00 -18.23
C VAL A 104 5.68 -4.97 -18.30
N ASP A 105 6.81 -4.52 -18.83
CA ASP A 105 8.01 -5.34 -18.99
C ASP A 105 8.44 -5.97 -17.67
N ALA A 106 8.74 -7.26 -17.69
CA ALA A 106 9.03 -8.04 -16.49
C ALA A 106 10.29 -7.55 -15.76
N PHE A 107 11.22 -6.89 -16.48
CA PHE A 107 12.41 -6.28 -15.88
C PHE A 107 12.10 -4.95 -15.17
N SER A 108 11.00 -4.27 -15.51
CA SER A 108 10.53 -3.07 -14.81
C SER A 108 9.84 -3.40 -13.47
N LEU A 109 9.46 -4.67 -13.27
CA LEU A 109 8.88 -5.19 -12.03
C LEU A 109 9.95 -5.57 -11.01
N ASP A 110 10.98 -4.75 -10.92
CA ASP A 110 11.94 -4.91 -9.84
C ASP A 110 11.22 -4.73 -8.50
N LYS A 111 11.72 -5.37 -7.43
CA LYS A 111 11.03 -5.51 -6.12
C LYS A 111 10.50 -4.19 -5.50
N ASN A 112 10.92 -3.06 -6.06
CA ASN A 112 10.54 -1.69 -5.73
C ASN A 112 9.14 -1.29 -6.22
N PHE A 113 8.64 -1.80 -7.37
CA PHE A 113 7.39 -1.31 -7.96
C PHE A 113 6.09 -1.82 -7.30
N ILE A 114 6.13 -3.00 -6.68
CA ILE A 114 4.90 -3.79 -6.39
C ILE A 114 4.28 -3.42 -5.02
N SER A 115 4.73 -2.35 -4.35
CA SER A 115 4.36 -2.16 -2.94
C SER A 115 3.11 -1.32 -2.68
N ILE A 116 2.70 -0.42 -3.57
CA ILE A 116 1.63 0.54 -3.25
C ILE A 116 0.68 0.73 -4.43
N TYR A 117 -0.10 -0.30 -4.74
CA TYR A 117 -1.45 -0.13 -5.29
C TYR A 117 -2.45 -0.68 -4.24
N MET A 118 -2.24 -0.31 -2.98
CA MET A 118 -2.93 -0.88 -1.81
C MET A 118 -3.99 0.06 -1.20
N VAL A 119 -4.47 1.04 -1.95
CA VAL A 119 -5.59 1.91 -1.54
C VAL A 119 -6.61 2.03 -2.68
N THR A 120 -7.34 0.95 -2.91
CA THR A 120 -8.67 0.92 -3.53
C THR A 120 -9.47 -0.18 -2.88
#